data_AF-A0A821MA34-F1
#
_entry.id   AF-A0A821MA34-F1
#
_cell.length_a   1.000
_cell.length_b   1.000
_cell.length_c   1.000
_cell.angle_alpha   90.00
_cell.angle_beta   90.00
_cell.angle_gamma   90.00
#
_symmetry.space_group_name_H-M   'P 1'
#
loop_
_entity.id
_entity.type
_entity.pdbx_description
1 polymer ?
#
loop_
_entity_poly.entity_id
_entity_poly.type
_entity_poly.pdbx_seq_one_letter_code
_entity_poly.pdbx_strand_id
1 'polypeptide(L)'
;MAISHIPFTIYLRLFNILFDNKQCISSNQTEEFQIYLNEIDNIRQSLDFPSSSADNILQTQEAIIDLSIDYLHSIIKSKQLNEIELKQFCQKASQLFTINFKRAARLSLDLLHSIVQNWYTKLFNETERQSVKILILGPKAARNGFIAKLYFYKLLHVEQEGERIVYVESVYDEQQALAIFGSWLLDAEAGDMFFNDRSQLHRDLMMDAANLYITKLFQQPKN
;
A
#
# COMPACT_ATOMS: atom_id res chain seq x y z
N MET A 1 -15.14 -10.10 4.62
CA MET A 1 -13.91 -9.69 5.33
C MET A 1 -12.75 -10.42 4.67
N ALA A 2 -11.67 -9.75 4.25
CA ALA A 2 -10.52 -10.49 3.70
C ALA A 2 -9.86 -11.32 4.82
N ILE A 3 -9.49 -12.56 4.53
CA ILE A 3 -8.89 -13.52 5.50
C ILE A 3 -7.63 -12.95 6.14
N SER A 4 -6.87 -12.14 5.41
CA SER A 4 -5.71 -11.39 5.92
C SER A 4 -6.04 -10.42 7.07
N HIS A 5 -7.30 -10.05 7.28
CA HIS A 5 -7.71 -9.22 8.43
C HIS A 5 -7.84 -10.00 9.73
N ILE A 6 -7.99 -11.33 9.69
CA ILE A 6 -8.22 -12.13 10.91
C ILE A 6 -7.08 -11.94 11.93
N PRO A 7 -5.78 -12.12 11.58
CA PRO A 7 -4.71 -11.89 12.55
C PRO A 7 -4.61 -10.45 13.04
N PHE A 8 -4.96 -9.49 12.17
CA PHE A 8 -4.95 -8.07 12.53
C PHE A 8 -6.08 -7.72 13.50
N THR A 9 -7.27 -8.29 13.31
CA THR A 9 -8.40 -8.14 14.25
C THR A 9 -8.05 -8.74 15.62
N ILE A 10 -7.39 -9.90 15.67
CA ILE A 10 -6.89 -10.49 16.91
C ILE A 10 -5.91 -9.52 17.59
N TYR A 11 -4.92 -9.01 16.85
CA TYR A 11 -3.97 -8.04 17.37
C TYR A 11 -4.67 -6.78 17.94
N LEU A 12 -5.63 -6.20 17.21
CA LEU A 12 -6.35 -5.00 17.67
C LEU A 12 -7.16 -5.26 18.96
N ARG A 13 -7.81 -6.43 19.07
CA ARG A 13 -8.54 -6.82 20.28
C ARG A 13 -7.59 -6.97 21.49
N LEU A 14 -6.42 -7.55 21.27
CA LEU A 14 -5.38 -7.72 22.31
C LEU A 14 -4.63 -6.43 22.64
N PHE A 15 -4.48 -5.52 21.67
CA PHE A 15 -3.79 -4.25 21.85
C PHE A 15 -4.43 -3.42 22.97
N ASN A 16 -5.76 -3.41 23.07
CA ASN A 16 -6.46 -2.73 24.16
C ASN A 16 -6.12 -3.32 25.55
N ILE A 17 -5.86 -4.63 25.63
CA ILE A 17 -5.50 -5.31 26.87
C ILE A 17 -4.08 -4.94 27.28
N LEU A 18 -3.15 -4.91 26.33
CA LEU A 18 -1.77 -4.48 26.56
C LEU A 18 -1.69 -2.99 26.94
N PHE A 19 -2.49 -2.14 26.29
CA PHE A 19 -2.53 -0.72 26.58
C PHE A 19 -2.93 -0.42 28.03
N ASP A 20 -3.84 -1.21 28.58
CA ASP A 20 -4.26 -1.15 29.99
C ASP A 20 -3.22 -1.75 30.97
N ASN A 21 -2.04 -2.18 30.50
CA ASN A 21 -1.03 -2.94 31.25
C ASN A 21 -1.61 -4.21 31.92
N LYS A 22 -2.65 -4.81 31.33
CA LYS A 22 -3.23 -6.06 31.79
C LYS A 22 -2.54 -7.23 31.09
N GLN A 23 -2.11 -8.22 31.87
CA GLN A 23 -1.62 -9.49 31.34
C GLN A 23 -2.64 -10.63 31.51
N CYS A 24 -3.72 -10.37 32.24
CA CYS A 24 -4.79 -11.34 32.47
C CYS A 24 -5.99 -11.02 31.60
N ILE A 25 -6.60 -12.06 31.06
CA ILE A 25 -7.78 -11.96 30.21
C ILE A 25 -9.01 -12.20 31.06
N SER A 26 -9.96 -11.26 30.98
CA SER A 26 -11.21 -11.34 31.74
C SER A 26 -12.14 -12.42 31.17
N SER A 27 -13.13 -12.84 31.96
CA SER A 27 -14.17 -13.77 31.49
C SER A 27 -14.93 -13.20 30.29
N ASN A 28 -15.23 -11.90 30.29
CA ASN A 28 -15.90 -11.23 29.17
C ASN A 28 -15.06 -11.29 27.89
N GLN A 29 -13.75 -11.00 28.00
CA GLN A 29 -12.83 -11.09 26.85
C GLN A 29 -12.69 -12.53 26.33
N THR A 30 -12.71 -13.51 27.23
CA THR A 30 -12.69 -14.93 26.87
C THR A 30 -13.92 -15.29 26.04
N GLU A 31 -15.10 -14.83 26.46
CA GLU A 31 -16.36 -15.02 25.73
C GLU A 31 -16.33 -14.34 24.35
N GLU A 32 -15.83 -13.11 24.26
CA GLU A 32 -15.65 -12.40 22.99
C GLU A 32 -14.71 -13.14 22.02
N PHE A 33 -13.63 -13.73 22.51
CA PHE A 33 -12.74 -14.54 21.68
C PHE A 33 -13.39 -15.85 21.24
N GLN A 34 -14.24 -16.44 22.07
CA GLN A 34 -14.96 -17.65 21.75
C GLN A 34 -16.05 -17.41 20.69
N ILE A 35 -16.73 -16.28 20.75
CA ILE A 35 -17.64 -15.81 19.69
C ILE A 35 -16.84 -15.60 18.39
N TYR A 36 -15.68 -14.95 18.47
CA TYR A 36 -14.87 -14.69 17.29
C TYR A 36 -14.31 -15.97 16.64
N LEU A 37 -13.96 -16.99 17.45
CA LEU A 37 -13.59 -18.31 16.93
C LEU A 37 -14.72 -18.94 16.11
N ASN A 38 -15.96 -18.91 16.61
CA ASN A 38 -17.10 -19.43 15.87
C ASN A 38 -17.32 -18.69 14.54
N GLU A 39 -17.09 -17.36 14.51
CA GLU A 39 -17.14 -16.59 13.27
C GLU A 39 -16.05 -17.02 12.27
N ILE A 40 -14.83 -17.26 12.73
CA ILE A 40 -13.71 -17.76 11.90
C ILE A 40 -14.05 -19.14 11.33
N ASP A 41 -14.59 -20.05 12.13
CA ASP A 41 -14.97 -21.40 11.68
C ASP A 41 -16.09 -21.35 10.62
N ASN A 42 -17.09 -20.49 10.79
CA ASN A 42 -18.13 -20.27 9.79
C ASN A 42 -17.56 -19.70 8.48
N ILE A 43 -16.60 -18.78 8.57
CA ILE A 43 -15.89 -18.28 7.39
C ILE A 43 -15.16 -19.44 6.71
N ARG A 44 -14.41 -20.26 7.45
CA ARG A 44 -13.68 -21.41 6.92
C ARG A 44 -14.58 -22.36 6.14
N GLN A 45 -15.77 -22.66 6.65
CA GLN A 45 -16.75 -23.55 6.01
C GLN A 45 -17.39 -22.96 4.76
N SER A 46 -17.44 -21.63 4.63
CA SER A 46 -18.02 -20.93 3.48
C SER A 46 -16.99 -20.56 2.40
N LEU A 47 -15.72 -20.94 2.58
CA LEU A 47 -14.68 -20.73 1.57
C LEU A 47 -14.88 -21.66 0.37
N ASP A 48 -15.43 -21.11 -0.70
CA ASP A 48 -15.46 -21.75 -2.01
C ASP A 48 -14.42 -21.07 -2.93
N PHE A 49 -13.44 -21.85 -3.40
CA PHE A 49 -12.43 -21.37 -4.34
C PHE A 49 -12.47 -22.19 -5.63
N PRO A 50 -12.53 -21.55 -6.81
CA PRO A 50 -12.59 -22.26 -8.09
C PRO A 50 -11.34 -23.11 -8.32
N SER A 51 -11.55 -24.41 -8.54
CA SER A 51 -10.56 -25.50 -8.49
C SER A 51 -9.38 -25.39 -9.47
N SER A 52 -9.46 -24.51 -10.49
CA SER A 52 -8.51 -24.48 -11.61
C SER A 52 -7.25 -23.63 -11.40
N SER A 53 -7.12 -22.93 -10.28
CA SER A 53 -5.92 -22.16 -9.91
C SER A 53 -5.70 -22.04 -8.39
N ALA A 54 -6.43 -22.85 -7.61
CA ALA A 54 -6.72 -22.60 -6.20
C ALA A 54 -5.80 -23.31 -5.19
N ASP A 55 -5.09 -24.37 -5.55
CA ASP A 55 -4.41 -25.23 -4.56
C ASP A 55 -3.46 -24.44 -3.65
N ASN A 56 -2.65 -23.54 -4.23
CA ASN A 56 -1.69 -22.76 -3.47
C ASN A 56 -2.31 -21.53 -2.76
N ILE A 57 -3.43 -20.99 -3.27
CA ILE A 57 -4.14 -19.85 -2.66
C ILE A 57 -4.87 -20.32 -1.42
N LEU A 58 -5.66 -21.39 -1.57
CA LEU A 58 -6.42 -22.00 -0.49
C LEU A 58 -5.50 -22.38 0.68
N GLN A 59 -4.38 -23.04 0.41
CA GLN A 59 -3.38 -23.39 1.43
C GLN A 59 -2.88 -22.19 2.24
N THR A 60 -2.63 -21.03 1.61
CA THR A 60 -2.18 -19.84 2.35
C THR A 60 -3.30 -19.24 3.19
N GLN A 61 -4.54 -19.27 2.69
CA GLN A 61 -5.69 -18.80 3.46
C GLN A 61 -5.99 -19.70 4.66
N GLU A 62 -5.96 -21.01 4.46
CA GLU A 62 -6.09 -22.01 5.52
C GLU A 62 -4.99 -21.84 6.57
N ALA A 63 -3.73 -21.67 6.16
CA ALA A 63 -2.64 -21.44 7.10
C ALA A 63 -2.81 -20.17 7.94
N ILE A 64 -3.41 -19.10 7.39
CA ILE A 64 -3.73 -17.88 8.16
C ILE A 64 -4.83 -18.16 9.19
N ILE A 65 -5.85 -18.91 8.78
CA ILE A 65 -6.97 -19.29 9.65
C ILE A 65 -6.48 -20.20 10.78
N ASP A 66 -5.74 -21.26 10.46
CA ASP A 66 -5.20 -22.21 11.44
C ASP A 66 -4.29 -21.50 12.44
N LEU A 67 -3.37 -20.65 11.97
CA LEU A 67 -2.51 -19.84 12.84
C LEU A 67 -3.33 -18.97 13.81
N SER A 68 -4.44 -18.41 13.34
CA SER A 68 -5.33 -17.54 14.12
C SER A 68 -6.12 -18.32 15.18
N ILE A 69 -6.67 -19.48 14.79
CA ILE A 69 -7.40 -20.39 15.68
C ILE A 69 -6.47 -20.92 16.78
N ASP A 70 -5.29 -21.41 16.40
CA ASP A 70 -4.31 -21.97 17.33
C ASP A 70 -3.89 -20.93 18.40
N TYR A 71 -3.67 -19.69 17.96
CA TYR A 71 -3.30 -18.61 18.87
C TYR A 71 -4.44 -18.23 19.83
N LEU A 72 -5.67 -18.09 19.33
CA LEU A 72 -6.84 -17.83 20.16
C LEU A 72 -7.09 -18.96 21.17
N HIS A 73 -6.95 -20.22 20.77
CA HIS A 73 -7.06 -21.36 21.68
C HIS A 73 -6.00 -21.31 22.80
N SER A 74 -4.74 -20.99 22.48
CA SER A 74 -3.68 -20.83 23.48
C SER A 74 -4.04 -19.75 24.51
N ILE A 75 -4.56 -18.62 24.04
CA ILE A 75 -4.94 -17.48 24.86
C ILE A 75 -6.14 -17.81 25.76
N ILE A 76 -7.19 -18.41 25.22
CA ILE A 76 -8.39 -18.81 25.97
C ILE A 76 -8.04 -19.83 27.06
N LYS A 77 -7.15 -20.78 26.74
CA LYS A 77 -6.73 -21.83 27.69
C LYS A 77 -5.86 -21.27 28.81
N SER A 78 -4.88 -20.43 28.49
CA SER A 78 -3.95 -19.86 29.48
C SER A 78 -4.56 -18.72 30.28
N LYS A 79 -5.56 -18.01 29.72
CA LYS A 79 -6.13 -16.76 30.23
C LYS A 79 -5.09 -15.67 30.50
N GLN A 80 -3.92 -15.79 29.88
CA GLN A 80 -2.79 -14.89 30.03
C GLN A 80 -2.33 -14.42 28.67
N LEU A 81 -1.94 -13.16 28.60
CA LEU A 81 -1.35 -12.56 27.43
C LEU A 81 0.16 -12.51 27.59
N ASN A 82 0.86 -13.20 26.70
CA ASN A 82 2.31 -13.19 26.63
C ASN A 82 2.77 -12.38 25.41
N GLU A 83 3.48 -11.28 25.65
CA GLU A 83 3.98 -10.38 24.59
C GLU A 83 4.93 -11.09 23.61
N ILE A 84 5.70 -12.07 24.09
CA ILE A 84 6.62 -12.84 23.24
C ILE A 84 5.82 -13.71 22.27
N GLU A 85 4.77 -14.38 22.76
CA GLU A 85 3.90 -15.20 21.92
C GLU A 85 3.09 -14.35 20.94
N LEU A 86 2.60 -13.18 21.36
CA LEU A 86 1.92 -12.24 20.46
C LEU A 86 2.85 -11.79 19.33
N LYS A 87 4.10 -11.43 19.67
CA LYS A 87 5.09 -11.03 18.67
C LYS A 87 5.38 -12.15 17.68
N GLN A 88 5.53 -13.39 18.16
CA GLN A 88 5.73 -14.56 17.31
C GLN A 88 4.54 -14.83 16.39
N PHE A 89 3.32 -14.72 16.91
CA PHE A 89 2.08 -14.80 16.13
C PHE A 89 2.06 -13.76 15.01
N CYS A 90 2.29 -12.49 15.33
CA CYS A 90 2.32 -11.40 14.34
C CYS A 90 3.41 -11.62 13.27
N GLN A 91 4.59 -12.12 13.64
CA GLN A 91 5.67 -12.42 12.71
C GLN A 91 5.30 -13.56 11.75
N LYS A 92 4.70 -14.64 12.25
CA LYS A 92 4.21 -15.75 11.41
C LYS A 92 3.09 -15.27 10.47
N ALA A 93 2.15 -14.47 10.96
CA ALA A 93 1.09 -13.90 10.15
C ALA A 93 1.65 -13.00 9.02
N SER A 94 2.65 -12.17 9.34
CA SER A 94 3.32 -11.30 8.36
C SER A 94 3.99 -12.08 7.22
N GLN A 95 4.58 -13.24 7.51
CA GLN A 95 5.16 -14.12 6.48
C GLN A 95 4.08 -14.63 5.52
N LEU A 96 2.93 -15.07 6.05
CA LEU A 96 1.79 -15.51 5.24
C LEU A 96 1.18 -14.37 4.42
N PHE A 97 1.05 -13.17 5.01
CA PHE A 97 0.60 -11.98 4.29
C PHE A 97 1.52 -11.63 3.14
N THR A 98 2.83 -11.76 3.31
CA THR A 98 3.82 -11.51 2.25
C THR A 98 3.60 -12.40 1.03
N ILE A 99 3.20 -13.67 1.25
CA ILE A 99 2.85 -14.58 0.15
C ILE A 99 1.62 -14.05 -0.61
N ASN A 100 0.57 -13.65 0.11
CA ASN A 100 -0.63 -13.08 -0.49
C ASN A 100 -0.34 -11.75 -1.22
N PHE A 101 0.48 -10.87 -0.63
CA PHE A 101 0.86 -9.60 -1.25
C PHE A 101 1.63 -9.81 -2.56
N LYS A 102 2.59 -10.74 -2.59
CA LYS A 102 3.33 -11.07 -3.82
C LYS A 102 2.40 -11.55 -4.93
N ARG A 103 1.41 -12.39 -4.59
CA ARG A 103 0.43 -12.89 -5.57
C ARG A 103 -0.51 -11.80 -6.05
N ALA A 104 -1.07 -11.01 -5.14
CA ALA A 104 -1.93 -9.88 -5.48
C ALA A 104 -1.19 -8.89 -6.38
N ALA A 105 0.05 -8.54 -6.03
CA ALA A 105 0.89 -7.67 -6.84
C ALA A 105 1.12 -8.23 -8.24
N ARG A 106 1.45 -9.53 -8.36
CA ARG A 106 1.59 -10.19 -9.66
C ARG A 106 0.31 -10.12 -10.48
N LEU A 107 -0.83 -10.53 -9.92
CA LEU A 107 -2.11 -10.54 -10.63
C LEU A 107 -2.51 -9.13 -11.10
N SER A 108 -2.32 -8.12 -10.24
CA SER A 108 -2.57 -6.72 -10.59
C SER A 108 -1.65 -6.23 -11.70
N LEU A 109 -0.36 -6.58 -11.66
CA LEU A 109 0.61 -6.21 -12.71
C LEU A 109 0.34 -6.94 -14.03
N ASP A 110 0.01 -8.23 -13.98
CA ASP A 110 -0.31 -9.04 -15.16
C ASP A 110 -1.55 -8.46 -15.88
N LEU A 111 -2.59 -8.11 -15.11
CA LEU A 111 -3.79 -7.44 -15.63
C LEU A 111 -3.48 -6.05 -16.20
N LEU A 112 -2.74 -5.23 -15.45
CA LEU A 112 -2.36 -3.89 -15.90
C LEU A 112 -1.54 -3.98 -17.19
N HIS A 113 -0.59 -4.91 -17.27
CA HIS A 113 0.23 -5.13 -18.44
C HIS A 113 -0.60 -5.58 -19.63
N SER A 114 -1.53 -6.54 -19.47
CA SER A 114 -2.37 -7.03 -20.57
C SER A 114 -3.23 -5.92 -21.18
N ILE A 115 -3.73 -5.00 -20.35
CA ILE A 115 -4.51 -3.85 -20.80
C ILE A 115 -3.60 -2.82 -21.47
N VAL A 116 -2.54 -2.40 -20.78
CA VAL A 116 -1.68 -1.29 -21.21
C VAL A 116 -0.88 -1.62 -22.45
N GLN A 117 -0.26 -2.80 -22.50
CA GLN A 117 0.58 -3.19 -23.63
C GLN A 117 -0.20 -3.17 -24.95
N ASN A 118 -1.46 -3.58 -24.91
CA ASN A 118 -2.31 -3.65 -26.11
C ASN A 118 -2.53 -2.26 -26.72
N TRP A 119 -2.92 -1.25 -25.94
CA TRP A 119 -3.13 0.09 -26.49
C TRP A 119 -1.80 0.84 -26.70
N TYR A 120 -0.81 0.65 -25.84
CA TYR A 120 0.47 1.36 -25.96
C TYR A 120 1.23 1.00 -27.24
N THR A 121 1.19 -0.27 -27.64
CA THR A 121 1.85 -0.75 -28.87
C THR A 121 1.04 -0.45 -30.13
N LYS A 122 -0.30 -0.49 -30.07
CA LYS A 122 -1.18 -0.31 -31.23
C LYS A 122 -1.50 1.14 -31.55
N LEU A 123 -1.65 1.99 -30.54
CA LEU A 123 -2.09 3.38 -30.73
C LEU A 123 -0.94 4.35 -30.96
N PHE A 124 0.26 4.04 -30.49
CA PHE A 124 1.41 4.96 -30.56
C PHE A 124 2.56 4.36 -31.36
N ASN A 125 3.10 5.16 -32.28
CA ASN A 125 4.37 4.89 -32.93
C ASN A 125 5.56 5.23 -32.00
N GLU A 126 6.79 4.89 -32.42
CA GLU A 126 7.99 5.09 -31.59
C GLU A 126 8.19 6.54 -31.15
N THR A 127 7.93 7.52 -32.03
CA THR A 127 8.08 8.95 -31.70
C THR A 127 7.02 9.39 -30.70
N GLU A 128 5.76 9.02 -30.92
CA GLU A 128 4.66 9.36 -30.00
C GLU A 128 4.89 8.76 -28.62
N ARG A 129 5.40 7.53 -28.56
CA ARG A 129 5.74 6.85 -27.30
C ARG A 129 6.77 7.59 -26.46
N GLN A 130 7.63 8.43 -27.05
CA GLN A 130 8.57 9.27 -26.30
C GLN A 130 7.86 10.46 -25.62
N SER A 131 6.77 10.94 -26.20
CA SER A 131 5.97 12.07 -25.70
C SER A 131 4.81 11.68 -24.79
N VAL A 132 4.49 10.38 -24.66
CA VAL A 132 3.39 9.92 -23.80
C VAL A 132 3.64 10.36 -22.36
N LYS A 133 2.61 10.99 -21.79
CA LYS A 133 2.50 11.38 -20.38
C LYS A 133 1.40 10.58 -19.71
N ILE A 134 1.65 10.13 -18.49
CA ILE A 134 0.72 9.29 -17.72
C ILE A 134 0.34 10.01 -16.42
N LEU A 135 -0.96 10.21 -16.23
CA LEU A 135 -1.54 10.67 -14.99
C LEU A 135 -1.98 9.47 -14.16
N ILE A 136 -1.51 9.40 -12.91
CA ILE A 136 -1.82 8.32 -11.98
C ILE A 136 -2.55 8.90 -10.79
N LEU A 137 -3.76 8.40 -10.54
CA LEU A 137 -4.57 8.73 -9.38
C LEU A 137 -4.37 7.66 -8.32
N GLY A 138 -4.06 8.06 -7.10
CA GLY A 138 -3.86 7.10 -6.03
C GLY A 138 -3.91 7.68 -4.62
N PRO A 139 -3.94 6.80 -3.61
CA PRO A 139 -3.97 7.23 -2.22
C PRO A 139 -2.64 7.85 -1.80
N LYS A 140 -2.69 8.89 -0.98
CA LYS A 140 -1.50 9.57 -0.42
C LYS A 140 -0.55 8.61 0.29
N ALA A 141 -1.08 7.71 1.12
CA ALA A 141 -0.29 6.78 1.91
C ALA A 141 0.55 5.80 1.07
N ALA A 142 0.14 5.52 -0.18
CA ALA A 142 0.85 4.62 -1.08
C ALA A 142 1.70 5.35 -2.12
N ARG A 143 1.85 6.68 -2.05
CA ARG A 143 2.59 7.48 -3.06
C ARG A 143 3.92 6.81 -3.40
N ASN A 144 4.68 6.43 -2.38
CA ASN A 144 5.92 5.70 -2.55
C ASN A 144 5.64 4.20 -2.72
N GLY A 145 5.97 3.65 -3.88
CA GLY A 145 5.77 2.23 -4.17
C GLY A 145 4.39 1.83 -4.67
N PHE A 146 3.54 2.80 -5.09
CA PHE A 146 2.26 2.48 -5.72
C PHE A 146 2.46 1.63 -6.99
N ILE A 147 1.76 0.49 -7.07
CA ILE A 147 2.08 -0.55 -8.06
C ILE A 147 1.93 -0.07 -9.51
N ALA A 148 0.89 0.72 -9.81
CA ALA A 148 0.70 1.31 -11.14
C ALA A 148 1.82 2.29 -11.50
N LYS A 149 2.30 3.07 -10.51
CA LYS A 149 3.40 4.00 -10.69
C LYS A 149 4.71 3.27 -11.02
N LEU A 150 5.02 2.21 -10.28
CA LEU A 150 6.19 1.36 -10.54
C LEU A 150 6.13 0.72 -11.94
N TYR A 151 4.94 0.28 -12.37
CA TYR A 151 4.74 -0.25 -13.72
C TYR A 151 5.07 0.79 -14.79
N PHE A 152 4.52 2.01 -14.68
CA PHE A 152 4.75 3.06 -15.67
C PHE A 152 6.18 3.61 -15.67
N TYR A 153 6.87 3.64 -14.53
CA TYR A 153 8.32 3.91 -14.48
C TYR A 153 9.09 2.94 -15.38
N LYS A 154 8.76 1.65 -15.32
CA LYS A 154 9.41 0.64 -16.16
C LYS A 154 8.98 0.73 -17.62
N LEU A 155 7.69 0.99 -17.90
CA LEU A 155 7.19 1.11 -19.26
C LEU A 155 7.80 2.31 -20.01
N LEU A 156 7.93 3.46 -19.34
CA LEU A 156 8.39 4.71 -19.95
C LEU A 156 9.89 4.97 -19.78
N HIS A 157 10.62 4.07 -19.11
CA HIS A 157 12.04 4.21 -18.81
C HIS A 157 12.38 5.50 -18.04
N VAL A 158 11.58 5.83 -17.02
CA VAL A 158 11.83 6.99 -16.15
C VAL A 158 11.97 6.55 -14.69
N GLU A 159 12.81 7.25 -13.93
CA GLU A 159 13.15 6.87 -12.55
C GLU A 159 12.29 7.57 -11.49
N GLN A 160 11.68 8.70 -11.83
CA GLN A 160 10.92 9.52 -10.90
C GLN A 160 9.71 10.20 -11.56
N GLU A 161 8.84 10.78 -10.74
CA GLU A 161 7.75 11.65 -11.19
C GLU A 161 8.32 12.92 -11.83
N GLY A 162 7.54 13.55 -12.71
CA GLY A 162 7.94 14.74 -13.44
C GLY A 162 7.38 14.72 -14.84
N GLU A 163 8.22 14.99 -15.83
CA GLU A 163 7.80 15.34 -17.20
C GLU A 163 6.78 14.36 -17.82
N ARG A 164 6.97 13.07 -17.54
CA ARG A 164 6.21 11.97 -18.16
C ARG A 164 5.22 11.28 -17.25
N ILE A 165 5.39 11.38 -15.93
CA ILE A 165 4.52 10.71 -14.95
C ILE A 165 4.15 11.69 -13.86
N VAL A 166 2.85 11.94 -13.75
CA VAL A 166 2.26 12.82 -12.74
C VAL A 166 1.42 11.96 -11.79
N TYR A 167 1.73 12.00 -10.50
CA TYR A 167 0.96 11.32 -9.46
C TYR A 167 0.12 12.31 -8.68
N VAL A 168 -1.20 12.12 -8.69
CA VAL A 168 -2.16 12.97 -8.00
C VAL A 168 -2.79 12.18 -6.86
N GLU A 169 -2.68 12.76 -5.67
CA GLU A 169 -3.16 12.16 -4.43
C GLU A 169 -4.64 12.44 -4.21
N SER A 170 -5.38 11.41 -3.82
CA SER A 170 -6.73 11.55 -3.25
C SER A 170 -7.75 12.23 -4.18
N VAL A 171 -7.51 12.19 -5.49
CA VAL A 171 -8.46 12.63 -6.52
C VAL A 171 -9.08 11.39 -7.15
N TYR A 172 -10.41 11.31 -7.12
CA TYR A 172 -11.18 10.17 -7.64
C TYR A 172 -12.13 10.57 -8.77
N ASP A 173 -12.15 11.85 -9.13
CA ASP A 173 -12.97 12.42 -10.19
C ASP A 173 -12.09 12.73 -11.40
N GLU A 174 -12.54 12.27 -12.57
CA GLU A 174 -11.80 12.39 -13.83
C GLU A 174 -11.66 13.85 -14.27
N GLN A 175 -12.70 14.67 -14.11
CA GLN A 175 -12.64 16.08 -14.52
C GLN A 175 -11.64 16.87 -13.69
N GLN A 176 -11.65 16.68 -12.37
CA GLN A 176 -10.64 17.26 -11.48
C GLN A 176 -9.23 16.77 -11.80
N ALA A 177 -9.06 15.48 -12.08
CA ALA A 177 -7.78 14.90 -12.48
C ALA A 177 -7.24 15.56 -13.77
N LEU A 178 -8.09 15.72 -14.78
CA LEU A 178 -7.72 16.38 -16.04
C LEU A 178 -7.41 17.87 -15.85
N ALA A 179 -8.14 18.57 -14.99
CA ALA A 179 -7.86 19.98 -14.68
C ALA A 179 -6.48 20.14 -14.04
N ILE A 180 -6.15 19.29 -13.06
CA ILE A 180 -4.82 19.28 -12.41
C ILE A 180 -3.73 18.99 -13.43
N PHE A 181 -3.95 18.02 -14.32
CA PHE A 181 -2.99 17.70 -15.36
C PHE A 181 -2.79 18.85 -16.36
N GLY A 182 -3.87 19.55 -16.72
CA GLY A 182 -3.83 20.75 -17.56
C GLY A 182 -3.01 21.88 -16.93
N SER A 183 -3.24 22.18 -15.65
CA SER A 183 -2.44 23.16 -14.90
C SER A 183 -0.97 22.76 -14.86
N TRP A 184 -0.69 21.50 -14.57
CA TRP A 184 0.68 20.99 -14.50
C TRP A 184 1.43 21.15 -15.85
N LEU A 185 0.75 20.94 -16.98
CA LEU A 185 1.31 21.19 -18.31
C LEU A 185 1.58 22.68 -18.57
N LEU A 186 0.63 23.54 -18.19
CA LEU A 186 0.78 24.99 -18.33
C LEU A 186 1.94 25.52 -17.48
N ASP A 187 2.09 25.02 -16.26
CA ASP A 187 3.19 25.36 -15.37
C ASP A 187 4.54 24.91 -15.95
N ALA A 188 4.58 23.78 -16.67
CA ALA A 188 5.80 23.32 -17.32
C ALA A 188 6.24 24.27 -18.45
N GLU A 189 5.29 24.71 -19.29
CA GLU A 189 5.57 25.67 -20.36
C GLU A 189 5.97 27.04 -19.81
N ALA A 190 5.27 27.52 -18.78
CA ALA A 190 5.63 28.78 -18.13
C ALA A 190 7.00 28.68 -17.45
N GLY A 191 7.32 27.55 -16.81
CA GLY A 191 8.63 27.27 -16.23
C GLY A 191 9.76 27.40 -17.25
N ASP A 192 9.58 26.82 -18.44
CA ASP A 192 10.53 26.93 -19.54
C ASP A 192 10.71 28.38 -20.00
N MET A 193 9.61 29.08 -20.24
CA MET A 193 9.64 30.46 -20.78
C MET A 193 10.24 31.48 -19.82
N PHE A 194 9.96 31.37 -18.52
CA PHE A 194 10.42 32.33 -17.53
C PHE A 194 11.76 31.97 -16.89
N PHE A 195 12.08 30.67 -16.78
CA PHE A 195 13.23 30.20 -16.00
C PHE A 195 14.15 29.24 -16.76
N ASN A 196 13.84 28.88 -18.01
CA ASN A 196 14.55 27.87 -18.79
C ASN A 196 14.65 26.53 -18.02
N ASP A 197 13.62 26.23 -17.21
CA ASP A 197 13.47 25.00 -16.43
C ASP A 197 11.98 24.65 -16.30
N ARG A 198 11.55 23.64 -17.06
CA ARG A 198 10.18 23.10 -17.07
C ARG A 198 9.69 22.60 -15.72
N SER A 199 10.58 22.33 -14.78
CA SER A 199 10.25 21.85 -13.44
C SER A 199 10.18 22.95 -12.38
N GLN A 200 10.59 24.19 -12.72
CA GLN A 200 10.71 25.29 -11.76
C GLN A 200 9.39 25.61 -11.06
N LEU A 201 8.27 25.56 -11.78
CA LEU A 201 6.94 25.84 -11.24
C LEU A 201 6.26 24.62 -10.58
N HIS A 202 6.87 23.44 -10.66
CA HIS A 202 6.37 22.23 -9.98
C HIS A 202 6.96 22.04 -8.57
N ARG A 203 7.91 22.90 -8.19
CA ARG A 203 8.53 22.94 -6.86
C ARG A 203 8.22 24.27 -6.18
N ASP A 204 8.51 24.35 -4.89
CA ASP A 204 8.42 25.62 -4.16
C ASP A 204 9.39 26.64 -4.78
N LEU A 205 8.85 27.77 -5.26
CA LEU A 205 9.61 28.86 -5.90
C LEU A 205 10.65 29.47 -4.95
N MET A 206 10.41 29.40 -3.65
CA MET A 206 11.32 29.90 -2.62
C MET A 206 12.37 28.87 -2.22
N MET A 207 12.30 27.62 -2.69
CA MET A 207 13.17 26.52 -2.23
C MET A 207 14.66 26.88 -2.25
N ASP A 208 15.15 27.44 -3.36
CA ASP A 208 16.58 27.76 -3.51
C ASP A 208 17.01 28.89 -2.56
N ALA A 209 16.21 29.95 -2.49
CA ALA A 209 16.45 31.07 -1.57
C ALA A 209 16.34 30.62 -0.10
N ALA A 210 15.38 29.77 0.20
CA ALA A 210 15.16 29.20 1.53
C ALA A 210 16.33 28.31 1.94
N ASN A 211 16.81 27.42 1.07
CA ASN A 211 17.96 26.54 1.36
C ASN A 211 19.22 27.36 1.69
N LEU A 212 19.49 28.44 0.94
CA LEU A 212 20.60 29.34 1.22
C LEU A 212 20.46 30.02 2.59
N TYR A 213 19.25 30.47 2.94
CA TYR A 213 19.00 31.14 4.21
C TYR A 213 19.03 30.18 5.40
N ILE A 214 18.40 29.01 5.28
CA ILE A 214 18.39 27.94 6.29
C ILE A 214 19.81 27.48 6.59
N THR A 215 20.64 27.28 5.55
CA THR A 215 22.05 26.92 5.74
C THR A 215 22.78 27.94 6.62
N LYS A 216 22.54 29.24 6.41
CA LYS A 216 23.12 30.31 7.26
C LYS A 216 22.58 30.30 8.68
N LEU A 217 21.28 30.03 8.87
CA LEU A 217 20.67 29.97 10.21
C LEU A 217 21.28 28.87 11.08
N PHE A 218 21.66 27.74 10.49
CA PHE A 218 22.14 26.55 11.23
C PHE A 218 23.64 26.30 11.13
N GLN A 219 24.40 27.11 10.39
CA GLN A 219 25.86 27.17 10.51
C GLN A 219 26.23 27.94 11.79
N GLN A 220 26.28 27.26 12.94
CA GLN A 220 26.92 27.83 14.13
C GLN A 220 28.45 27.91 13.91
N PRO A 221 29.13 28.98 14.35
CA PRO A 221 30.57 28.95 14.49
C PRO A 221 30.90 27.83 15.51
N LYS A 222 31.81 26.93 15.13
CA LYS A 222 32.42 26.00 16.09
C LYS A 222 33.17 26.86 17.11
N ASN A 223 32.61 27.03 18.30
CA ASN A 223 33.32 27.51 19.48
C ASN A 223 34.10 26.35 20.11
#